data_AF-A0A0A6YXS8-F1
#
_entry.id   AF-A0A0A6YXS8-F1
#
_cell.length_a   1.000
_cell.length_b   1.000
_cell.length_c   1.000
_cell.angle_alpha   90.00
_cell.angle_beta   90.00
_cell.angle_gamma   90.00
#
_symmetry.space_group_name_H-M   'P 1'
#
loop_
_entity.id
_entity.type
_entity.pdbx_description
1 polymer ?
#
loop_
_entity_poly.entity_id
_entity_poly.type
_entity_poly.pdbx_seq_one_letter_code
_entity_poly.pdbx_strand_id
1 'polypeptide(L)'
;MTKLGACNDTLKQLMEVFKFDTISEKTSDQIHFFFAKLNCRLYRKANKSSDLVSANRLFGDKSLTFNESYQDVSEVVYGAKLQPLDFKVSCR
;
A
#
# COMPACT_ATOMS: atom_id res chain seq x y z
N MET A 1 -1.41 1.26 -1.31
CA MET A 1 0.06 1.14 -1.35
C MET A 1 0.66 2.20 -2.27
N THR A 2 0.47 2.10 -3.59
CA THR A 2 1.11 3.00 -4.58
C THR A 2 0.54 4.41 -4.60
N LYS A 3 -0.78 4.57 -4.40
CA LYS A 3 -1.45 5.87 -4.30
C LYS A 3 -0.82 6.79 -3.23
N LEU A 4 -0.25 6.22 -2.16
CA LEU A 4 0.35 6.99 -1.05
C LEU A 4 1.54 7.85 -1.51
N GLY A 5 2.28 7.40 -2.51
CA GLY A 5 3.42 8.14 -3.09
C GLY A 5 3.12 8.79 -4.43
N ALA A 6 1.86 8.75 -4.89
CA ALA A 6 1.46 9.31 -6.18
C ALA A 6 1.07 10.78 -6.04
N CYS A 7 1.38 11.58 -7.06
CA CYS A 7 0.98 12.99 -7.15
C CYS A 7 0.49 13.32 -8.57
N ASN A 8 -0.17 14.47 -8.75
CA ASN A 8 -0.64 15.01 -10.03
C ASN A 8 -1.49 14.00 -10.84
N ASP A 9 -1.24 13.87 -12.14
CA ASP A 9 -2.03 13.03 -13.04
C ASP A 9 -2.00 11.55 -12.65
N THR A 10 -0.86 11.06 -12.15
CA THR A 10 -0.75 9.68 -11.64
C THR A 10 -1.71 9.46 -10.48
N LEU A 11 -1.80 10.42 -9.55
CA LEU A 11 -2.76 10.34 -8.45
C LEU A 11 -4.19 10.41 -8.97
N LYS A 12 -4.50 11.33 -9.88
CA LYS A 12 -5.84 11.50 -10.45
C LYS A 12 -6.33 10.21 -11.13
N GLN A 13 -5.50 9.62 -11.98
CA GLN A 13 -5.82 8.37 -12.67
C GLN A 13 -6.04 7.22 -11.67
N LEU A 14 -5.21 7.12 -10.62
CA LEU A 14 -5.42 6.12 -9.56
C LEU A 14 -6.76 6.33 -8.84
N MET A 15 -7.15 7.57 -8.58
CA MET A 15 -8.43 7.86 -7.92
C MET A 15 -9.63 7.47 -8.81
N GLU A 16 -9.60 7.83 -10.09
CA GLU A 16 -10.69 7.58 -11.05
C GLU A 16 -10.83 6.10 -11.45
N VAL A 17 -9.71 5.40 -11.65
CA VAL A 17 -9.71 3.99 -12.07
C VAL A 17 -10.18 3.09 -10.93
N PHE A 18 -9.66 3.31 -9.72
CA PHE A 18 -10.03 2.52 -8.53
C PHE A 18 -11.31 3.01 -7.83
N LYS A 19 -11.99 4.01 -8.41
CA LYS A 19 -13.26 4.56 -7.91
C LYS A 19 -13.16 5.16 -6.50
N PHE A 20 -11.97 5.59 -6.10
CA PHE A 20 -11.76 6.23 -4.81
C PHE A 20 -12.32 7.65 -4.75
N ASP A 21 -12.51 8.27 -5.91
CA ASP A 21 -13.22 9.54 -6.11
C ASP A 21 -14.71 9.46 -5.72
N THR A 22 -15.30 8.26 -5.72
CA THR A 22 -16.72 8.06 -5.35
C THR A 22 -16.98 7.96 -3.85
N ILE A 23 -15.93 7.88 -3.02
CA ILE A 23 -16.07 7.73 -1.57
C ILE A 23 -16.41 9.10 -0.96
N SER A 24 -17.64 9.25 -0.47
CA SER A 24 -18.15 10.52 0.08
C SER A 24 -17.40 10.95 1.34
N GLU A 25 -16.93 12.19 1.34
CA GLU A 25 -16.44 12.93 2.52
C GLU A 25 -15.39 12.20 3.36
N LYS A 26 -14.17 12.13 2.86
CA LYS A 26 -12.96 12.46 3.66
C LYS A 26 -11.74 12.46 2.75
N THR A 27 -10.80 13.33 3.11
CA THR A 27 -9.52 13.57 2.43
C THR A 27 -8.90 12.29 1.87
N SER A 28 -8.37 12.39 0.66
CA SER A 28 -7.64 11.34 -0.09
C SER A 28 -6.71 10.49 0.80
N ASP A 29 -6.17 11.09 1.86
CA ASP A 29 -5.23 10.47 2.81
C ASP A 29 -5.88 9.44 3.73
N GLN A 30 -7.18 9.56 4.02
CA GLN A 30 -7.90 8.64 4.91
C GLN A 30 -8.24 7.31 4.26
N ILE A 31 -8.20 7.21 2.92
CA ILE A 31 -8.43 5.95 2.20
C ILE A 31 -7.49 4.86 2.70
N HIS A 32 -6.24 5.22 2.97
CA HIS A 32 -5.22 4.32 3.51
C HIS A 32 -5.65 3.73 4.86
N PHE A 33 -6.13 4.58 5.78
CA PHE A 33 -6.65 4.16 7.07
C PHE A 33 -7.88 3.23 6.94
N PHE A 34 -8.80 3.53 6.03
CA PHE A 34 -9.97 2.68 5.80
C PHE A 34 -9.59 1.29 5.26
N PHE A 35 -8.59 1.21 4.39
CA PHE A 35 -8.06 -0.08 3.92
C PHE A 35 -7.43 -0.90 5.04
N ALA A 36 -6.65 -0.29 5.94
CA ALA A 36 -6.11 -0.98 7.10
C ALA A 36 -7.25 -1.55 7.98
N LYS A 37 -8.27 -0.73 8.26
CA LYS A 37 -9.44 -1.14 9.05
C LYS A 37 -10.23 -2.28 8.39
N LEU A 38 -10.40 -2.21 7.07
CA LEU A 38 -11.06 -3.26 6.28
C LEU A 38 -10.30 -4.57 6.33
N ASN A 39 -8.98 -4.54 6.06
CA ASN A 39 -8.11 -5.71 6.09
C ASN A 39 -8.10 -6.37 7.48
N CYS A 40 -7.97 -5.58 8.55
CA CYS A 40 -8.07 -6.08 9.92
C CYS A 40 -9.39 -6.82 10.18
N ARG A 41 -10.52 -6.31 9.65
CA ARG A 41 -11.84 -6.94 9.80
C ARG A 41 -11.94 -8.22 8.96
N LEU A 42 -11.44 -8.21 7.73
CA LEU A 42 -11.45 -9.35 6.83
C LEU A 42 -10.67 -10.52 7.42
N TYR A 43 -9.41 -10.32 7.81
CA TYR A 43 -8.59 -11.39 8.38
C TYR A 43 -9.16 -11.89 9.71
N ARG A 44 -9.66 -10.99 10.58
CA ARG A 44 -10.28 -11.41 11.85
C ARG A 44 -11.55 -12.23 11.67
N LYS A 45 -12.38 -11.92 10.66
CA LYS A 45 -13.60 -12.68 10.37
C LYS A 45 -13.29 -13.98 9.64
N ALA A 46 -12.39 -13.94 8.66
CA ALA A 46 -11.99 -15.11 7.90
C ALA A 46 -11.39 -16.18 8.81
N ASN A 47 -10.51 -15.81 9.76
CA ASN A 47 -9.91 -16.74 10.73
C ASN A 47 -10.92 -17.54 11.59
N LYS A 48 -12.23 -17.23 11.55
CA LYS A 48 -13.28 -18.01 12.22
C LYS A 48 -13.93 -19.06 11.33
N SER A 49 -13.82 -18.94 10.01
CA SER A 49 -14.46 -19.80 9.01
C SER A 49 -13.49 -20.48 8.05
N SER A 50 -12.27 -19.94 7.89
CA SER A 50 -11.28 -20.35 6.89
C SER A 50 -9.93 -19.69 7.15
N ASP A 51 -8.81 -20.36 6.85
CA ASP A 51 -7.51 -19.69 6.89
C ASP A 51 -7.33 -18.76 5.70
N LEU A 52 -7.34 -17.44 5.95
CA LEU A 52 -7.13 -16.41 4.93
C LEU A 52 -5.96 -15.53 5.34
N VAL A 53 -4.84 -15.72 4.65
CA VAL A 53 -3.58 -15.00 4.89
C VAL A 53 -3.19 -14.19 3.65
N SER A 54 -2.54 -13.05 3.87
CA SER A 54 -1.95 -12.25 2.79
C SER A 54 -0.60 -11.70 3.22
N ALA A 55 0.36 -11.69 2.29
CA ALA A 55 1.65 -11.03 2.48
C ALA A 55 1.81 -9.96 1.39
N ASN A 56 1.66 -8.68 1.77
CA ASN A 56 1.77 -7.56 0.85
C ASN A 56 3.09 -6.83 1.13
N ARG A 57 3.96 -6.71 0.12
CA ARG A 57 5.22 -5.97 0.24
C ARG A 57 5.60 -5.34 -1.09
N LEU A 58 6.16 -4.13 -1.03
CA LEU A 58 6.77 -3.48 -2.18
C LEU A 58 8.27 -3.76 -2.17
N PHE A 59 8.84 -3.99 -3.35
CA PHE A 59 10.27 -4.16 -3.53
C PHE A 59 10.75 -3.14 -4.54
N GLY A 60 11.82 -2.42 -4.21
CA GLY A 60 12.42 -1.40 -5.08
C GLY A 60 13.92 -1.64 -5.24
N ASP A 61 14.48 -1.10 -6.31
CA ASP A 61 15.92 -1.25 -6.56
C ASP A 61 16.73 -0.52 -5.49
N LYS A 62 17.73 -1.19 -4.93
CA LYS A 62 18.57 -0.65 -3.85
C LYS A 62 19.39 0.57 -4.28
N SER A 63 19.54 0.83 -5.58
CA SER A 63 20.22 2.03 -6.06
C SER A 63 19.39 3.31 -5.87
N LEU A 64 18.11 3.19 -5.49
CA LEU A 64 17.21 4.31 -5.27
C LEU A 64 17.11 4.62 -3.77
N THR A 65 17.09 5.90 -3.44
CA THR A 65 16.83 6.35 -2.07
C THR A 65 15.32 6.49 -1.87
N PHE A 66 14.75 5.70 -0.96
CA PHE A 66 13.33 5.74 -0.64
C PHE A 66 13.03 6.80 0.42
N ASN A 67 11.89 7.49 0.27
CA ASN A 67 11.43 8.49 1.23
C ASN A 67 11.06 7.81 2.57
N GLU A 68 11.63 8.27 3.68
CA GLU A 68 11.41 7.69 5.01
C GLU A 68 9.97 7.83 5.50
N SER A 69 9.34 8.98 5.29
CA SER A 69 7.93 9.19 5.66
C SER A 69 6.99 8.25 4.91
N TYR A 70 7.30 7.91 3.65
CA TYR A 70 6.56 6.87 2.91
C TYR A 70 6.71 5.50 3.56
N GLN A 71 7.94 5.16 3.99
CA GLN A 71 8.22 3.88 4.63
C GLN A 71 7.47 3.71 5.95
N ASP A 72 7.43 4.77 6.77
CA ASP A 72 6.77 4.75 8.06
C ASP A 72 5.25 4.62 7.91
N VAL A 73 4.63 5.38 7.00
CA VAL A 73 3.19 5.26 6.74
C VAL A 73 2.85 3.90 6.12
N SER A 74 3.72 3.35 5.27
CA SER A 74 3.53 2.02 4.68
C SER A 74 3.58 0.91 5.73
N GLU A 75 4.51 0.99 6.69
CA GLU A 75 4.58 0.06 7.81
C GLU A 75 3.33 0.10 8.68
N VAL A 76 2.85 1.30 9.04
CA VAL A 76 1.68 1.47 9.90
C VAL A 76 0.39 0.98 9.24
N VAL A 77 0.17 1.36 7.98
CA VAL A 77 -1.11 1.11 7.31
C VAL A 77 -1.17 -0.28 6.68
N TYR A 78 -0.04 -0.74 6.12
CA TYR A 78 0.00 -1.94 5.30
C TYR A 78 0.86 -3.06 5.91
N GLY A 79 1.47 -2.83 7.07
CA GLY A 79 2.26 -3.84 7.78
C GLY A 79 3.61 -4.14 7.12
N ALA A 80 4.05 -3.31 6.17
CA ALA A 80 5.30 -3.57 5.45
C ALA A 80 5.97 -2.29 4.94
N LYS A 81 7.28 -2.20 5.17
CA LYS A 81 8.17 -1.25 4.47
C LYS A 81 8.49 -1.76 3.07
N LEU A 82 8.75 -0.83 2.16
CA LEU A 82 9.36 -1.12 0.86
C LEU A 82 10.76 -1.66 1.10
N GLN A 83 11.01 -2.85 0.58
CA GLN A 83 12.28 -3.56 0.74
C GLN A 83 13.22 -3.23 -0.43
N PRO A 84 14.41 -2.67 -0.16
CA PRO A 84 15.44 -2.53 -1.17
C PRO A 84 15.96 -3.91 -1.58
N LEU A 85 16.03 -4.19 -2.88
CA LEU A 85 16.63 -5.38 -3.48
C LEU A 85 17.56 -4.97 -4.62
N ASP A 86 18.54 -5.81 -4.93
CA ASP A 86 19.38 -5.60 -6.11
C ASP A 86 18.68 -6.17 -7.34
N PHE A 87 18.04 -5.31 -8.14
CA PHE A 87 17.39 -5.76 -9.37
C PHE A 87 18.35 -5.78 -10.57
N LYS A 88 19.53 -5.18 -10.43
CA LYS A 88 20.48 -4.96 -11.53
C LYS A 88 21.58 -6.00 -11.61
N VAL A 89 21.85 -6.70 -10.51
CA VAL A 89 22.71 -7.88 -10.53
C VAL A 89 21.92 -9.06 -11.09
N SER A 90 22.23 -9.47 -12.31
CA SER A 90 21.81 -10.76 -12.83
C SER A 90 22.46 -11.86 -12.01
N CYS A 91 21.67 -12.82 -11.50
CA CYS A 91 22.22 -14.07 -11.00
C CYS A 91 23.06 -14.70 -12.12
N ARG A 92 24.37 -14.81 -11.91
CA ARG A 92 25.26 -15.68 -12.68
C ARG A 92 25.29 -17.05 -12.04
#